data_AF-A0A7C1VZC0-F1
#
_entry.id   AF-A0A7C1VZC0-F1
#
_cell.length_a   1.000
_cell.length_b   1.000
_cell.length_c   1.000
_cell.angle_alpha   90.00
_cell.angle_beta   90.00
_cell.angle_gamma   90.00
#
_symmetry.space_group_name_H-M   'P 1'
#
loop_
_entity.id
_entity.type
_entity.pdbx_description
1 polymer ?
#
loop_
_entity_poly.entity_id
_entity_poly.type
_entity_poly.pdbx_seq_one_letter_code
_entity_poly.pdbx_strand_id
1 'polypeptide(L)'
;METLLKKIKEGKTFLLVPEYKNKKGPGEKKAGFYNPAMKMNRDVSILIVQWLVNASNKPVKILDGLAASGARGVRIANEVEGDFFVTINDWNKKAFNLIIKNTNGLDNTEAVCKNVNCLLHEKKFHYIDIDPFGTPIPYIDAAVKNVTHNGVLAVTATDTATLCGVYPKTCIRRYSAMPLHSWVKHEVGLRILIGYICRESAKYDKGIDVLLSHSTDHYMRVYIRLRKGAKEADESLKKVKKVDATDFTYENKKTMIGPLWTEKLHNKEVLKKLKVIMQGKTLGKKRNVEKLLTRAEEETDLPIFFYTTDVISSQLKVSPPKLSHVLEMLKKLGFKAGRTQFGDASFKTDATKKEVYQVFKKTTSY
;
A
#
# COMPACT_ATOMS: atom_id res chain seq x y z
N MET A 1 -36.06 5.07 -3.52
CA MET A 1 -35.72 3.81 -4.18
C MET A 1 -34.76 3.02 -3.31
N GLU A 2 -35.21 1.86 -2.86
CA GLU A 2 -34.37 0.90 -2.11
C GLU A 2 -33.27 0.37 -3.03
N THR A 3 -32.04 0.31 -2.53
CA THR A 3 -30.92 -0.22 -3.33
C THR A 3 -30.97 -1.74 -3.31
N LEU A 4 -31.16 -2.36 -4.46
CA LEU A 4 -31.10 -3.82 -4.61
C LEU A 4 -29.74 -4.33 -4.11
N LEU A 5 -29.77 -5.35 -3.24
CA LEU A 5 -28.59 -5.97 -2.67
C LEU A 5 -28.40 -7.35 -3.28
N LYS A 6 -27.13 -7.68 -3.55
CA LYS A 6 -26.71 -9.00 -4.00
C LYS A 6 -25.80 -9.64 -2.97
N LYS A 7 -26.02 -10.93 -2.69
CA LYS A 7 -25.09 -11.75 -1.91
C LYS A 7 -23.91 -12.19 -2.78
N ILE A 8 -22.70 -11.97 -2.30
CA ILE A 8 -21.45 -12.42 -2.91
C ILE A 8 -20.60 -13.18 -1.89
N LYS A 9 -19.59 -13.90 -2.37
CA LYS A 9 -18.55 -14.50 -1.54
C LYS A 9 -17.19 -13.90 -1.90
N GLU A 10 -16.45 -13.45 -0.90
CA GLU A 10 -15.06 -13.00 -1.03
C GLU A 10 -14.24 -13.67 0.09
N GLY A 11 -13.18 -14.40 -0.28
CA GLY A 11 -12.50 -15.27 0.67
C GLY A 11 -13.46 -16.34 1.22
N LYS A 12 -13.57 -16.42 2.54
CA LYS A 12 -14.54 -17.29 3.23
C LYS A 12 -15.84 -16.56 3.57
N THR A 13 -15.86 -15.24 3.48
CA THR A 13 -16.96 -14.40 3.96
C THR A 13 -18.03 -14.19 2.90
N PHE A 14 -19.29 -14.29 3.31
CA PHE A 14 -20.43 -13.85 2.52
C PHE A 14 -20.75 -12.39 2.85
N LEU A 15 -21.01 -11.60 1.80
CA LEU A 15 -21.30 -10.17 1.94
C LEU A 15 -22.53 -9.82 1.10
N LEU A 16 -23.38 -8.96 1.64
CA LEU A 16 -24.39 -8.21 0.89
C LEU A 16 -23.73 -6.94 0.37
N VAL A 17 -23.86 -6.70 -0.94
CA VAL A 17 -23.33 -5.51 -1.61
C VAL A 17 -24.38 -4.92 -2.54
N PRO A 18 -24.36 -3.61 -2.82
CA PRO A 18 -25.25 -3.02 -3.81
C PRO A 18 -25.07 -3.68 -5.18
N GLU A 19 -26.17 -3.93 -5.86
CA GLU A 19 -26.14 -4.41 -7.23
C GLU A 19 -25.85 -3.26 -8.19
N TYR A 20 -24.76 -3.39 -8.96
CA TYR A 20 -24.40 -2.42 -10.00
C TYR A 20 -24.72 -3.00 -11.39
N LYS A 21 -25.38 -2.20 -12.23
CA LYS A 21 -25.67 -2.57 -13.63
C LYS A 21 -24.41 -2.66 -14.51
N ASN A 22 -23.28 -2.07 -14.11
CA ASN A 22 -22.01 -2.10 -14.86
C ASN A 22 -20.89 -2.81 -14.07
N LYS A 23 -20.27 -3.82 -14.70
CA LYS A 23 -19.29 -4.76 -14.09
C LYS A 23 -17.80 -4.41 -14.36
N LYS A 24 -17.48 -3.34 -15.10
CA LYS A 24 -16.10 -3.00 -15.49
C LYS A 24 -15.72 -1.58 -15.01
N GLY A 25 -14.53 -1.46 -14.40
CA GLY A 25 -13.93 -0.19 -13.95
C GLY A 25 -14.11 0.12 -12.45
N PRO A 26 -13.38 1.13 -11.93
CA PRO A 26 -13.63 1.64 -10.58
C PRO A 26 -15.04 2.22 -10.53
N GLY A 27 -15.94 1.58 -9.78
CA GLY A 27 -17.34 2.03 -9.71
C GLY A 27 -17.48 3.44 -9.13
N GLU A 28 -18.59 4.10 -9.45
CA GLU A 28 -18.93 5.44 -8.97
C GLU A 28 -19.06 5.48 -7.43
N LYS A 29 -18.69 6.61 -6.81
CA LYS A 29 -18.88 6.86 -5.38
C LYS A 29 -20.37 6.79 -5.04
N LYS A 30 -20.82 5.66 -4.48
CA LYS A 30 -22.19 5.46 -4.01
C LYS A 30 -22.16 4.94 -2.58
N ALA A 31 -23.19 5.25 -1.79
CA ALA A 31 -23.29 4.73 -0.43
C ALA A 31 -23.31 3.19 -0.43
N GLY A 32 -22.59 2.56 0.50
CA GLY A 32 -22.44 1.10 0.54
C GLY A 32 -21.54 0.53 -0.56
N PHE A 33 -20.65 1.35 -1.13
CA PHE A 33 -19.76 0.96 -2.23
C PHE A 33 -19.02 -0.36 -2.01
N TYR A 34 -18.94 -1.18 -3.06
CA TYR A 34 -18.07 -2.35 -3.10
C TYR A 34 -17.32 -2.44 -4.42
N ASN A 35 -15.98 -2.50 -4.35
CA ASN A 35 -15.13 -2.69 -5.53
C ASN A 35 -14.50 -4.09 -5.55
N PRO A 36 -14.84 -4.94 -6.53
CA PRO A 36 -14.19 -6.24 -6.74
C PRO A 36 -12.69 -6.14 -7.06
N ALA A 37 -12.20 -5.03 -7.63
CA ALA A 37 -10.78 -4.83 -7.91
C ALA A 37 -9.93 -4.74 -6.64
N MET A 38 -10.55 -4.34 -5.51
CA MET A 38 -9.88 -4.22 -4.21
C MET A 38 -9.77 -5.56 -3.44
N LYS A 39 -10.15 -6.70 -4.06
CA LYS A 39 -10.05 -8.03 -3.46
C LYS A 39 -8.65 -8.36 -2.94
N MET A 40 -7.62 -8.10 -3.76
CA MET A 40 -6.23 -8.34 -3.36
C MET A 40 -5.82 -7.43 -2.19
N ASN A 41 -6.24 -6.17 -2.19
CA ASN A 41 -5.96 -5.24 -1.08
C ASN A 41 -6.54 -5.79 0.24
N ARG A 42 -7.79 -6.26 0.22
CA ARG A 42 -8.44 -6.86 1.38
C ARG A 42 -7.79 -8.17 1.81
N ASP A 43 -7.38 -9.02 0.86
CA ASP A 43 -6.63 -10.25 1.17
C ASP A 43 -5.31 -9.96 1.91
N VAL A 44 -4.56 -8.94 1.48
CA VAL A 44 -3.32 -8.52 2.17
C VAL A 44 -3.63 -8.01 3.57
N SER A 45 -4.75 -7.31 3.78
CA SER A 45 -5.17 -6.85 5.11
C SER A 45 -5.47 -8.02 6.05
N ILE A 46 -6.09 -9.11 5.59
CA ILE A 46 -6.28 -10.33 6.40
C ILE A 46 -4.93 -10.85 6.92
N LEU A 47 -3.91 -10.91 6.06
CA LEU A 47 -2.58 -11.39 6.45
C LEU A 47 -1.91 -10.47 7.47
N ILE A 48 -1.96 -9.16 7.24
CA ILE A 48 -1.34 -8.16 8.14
C ILE A 48 -2.03 -8.19 9.51
N VAL A 49 -3.35 -8.25 9.54
CA VAL A 49 -4.11 -8.28 10.80
C VAL A 49 -3.87 -9.59 11.53
N GLN A 50 -3.88 -10.74 10.85
CA GLN A 50 -3.53 -12.01 11.47
C GLN A 50 -2.12 -12.00 12.07
N TRP A 51 -1.15 -11.40 11.37
CA TRP A 51 0.20 -11.22 11.90
C TRP A 51 0.23 -10.35 13.16
N LEU A 52 -0.55 -9.26 13.19
CA LEU A 52 -0.64 -8.39 14.35
C LEU A 52 -1.28 -9.10 15.55
N VAL A 53 -2.38 -9.85 15.32
CA VAL A 53 -3.06 -10.63 16.36
C VAL A 53 -2.14 -11.71 16.92
N ASN A 54 -1.43 -12.45 16.06
CA ASN A 54 -0.46 -13.47 16.49
C ASN A 54 0.71 -12.88 17.30
N ALA A 55 1.04 -11.61 17.10
CA ALA A 55 2.12 -10.93 17.81
C ALA A 55 1.68 -10.27 19.12
N SER A 56 0.39 -10.31 19.45
CA SER A 56 -0.18 -9.66 20.63
C SER A 56 -0.55 -10.68 21.71
N ASN A 57 -0.20 -10.37 22.96
CA ASN A 57 -0.65 -11.14 24.13
C ASN A 57 -1.92 -10.53 24.76
N LYS A 58 -2.53 -9.56 24.09
CA LYS A 58 -3.72 -8.83 24.56
C LYS A 58 -4.74 -8.69 23.42
N PRO A 59 -6.03 -8.51 23.74
CA PRO A 59 -7.06 -8.24 22.72
C PRO A 59 -6.66 -7.10 21.78
N VAL A 60 -6.62 -7.36 20.48
CA VAL A 60 -6.30 -6.37 19.45
C VAL A 60 -7.57 -5.58 19.09
N LYS A 61 -7.44 -4.25 18.96
CA LYS A 61 -8.55 -3.35 18.62
C LYS A 61 -8.33 -2.86 17.21
N ILE A 62 -9.27 -3.14 16.33
CA ILE A 62 -9.13 -2.95 14.88
C ILE A 62 -10.19 -1.97 14.43
N LEU A 63 -9.81 -1.00 13.61
CA LEU A 63 -10.73 -0.06 12.98
C LEU A 63 -10.69 -0.21 11.45
N ASP A 64 -11.85 -0.52 10.85
CA ASP A 64 -12.15 -0.24 9.44
C ASP A 64 -12.82 1.13 9.36
N GLY A 65 -12.05 2.18 9.06
CA GLY A 65 -12.45 3.56 9.31
C GLY A 65 -13.42 4.16 8.28
N LEU A 66 -13.34 3.71 7.02
CA LEU A 66 -14.16 4.17 5.88
C LEU A 66 -14.75 2.94 5.16
N ALA A 67 -15.60 2.22 5.87
CA ALA A 67 -15.91 0.83 5.56
C ALA A 67 -16.82 0.61 4.35
N ALA A 68 -17.62 1.61 3.95
CA ALA A 68 -18.61 1.51 2.88
C ALA A 68 -19.57 0.31 3.07
N SER A 69 -19.36 -0.81 2.38
CA SER A 69 -20.16 -2.02 2.60
C SER A 69 -19.77 -2.84 3.83
N GLY A 70 -18.66 -2.50 4.50
CA GLY A 70 -18.08 -3.29 5.59
C GLY A 70 -17.19 -4.43 5.10
N ALA A 71 -16.97 -4.58 3.79
CA ALA A 71 -16.30 -5.76 3.23
C ALA A 71 -14.93 -6.07 3.84
N ARG A 72 -14.17 -5.05 4.28
CA ARG A 72 -12.87 -5.26 4.92
C ARG A 72 -13.04 -5.70 6.38
N GLY A 73 -13.75 -4.91 7.19
CA GLY A 73 -13.98 -5.22 8.60
C GLY A 73 -14.68 -6.56 8.83
N VAL A 74 -15.71 -6.88 8.04
CA VAL A 74 -16.46 -8.14 8.13
C VAL A 74 -15.57 -9.33 7.75
N ARG A 75 -14.72 -9.18 6.73
CA ARG A 75 -13.74 -10.22 6.39
C ARG A 75 -12.72 -10.42 7.48
N ILE A 76 -12.20 -9.34 8.08
CA ILE A 76 -11.27 -9.44 9.22
C ILE A 76 -11.94 -10.22 10.36
N ALA A 77 -13.15 -9.81 10.75
CA ALA A 77 -13.93 -10.45 11.81
C ALA A 77 -14.15 -11.95 11.61
N ASN A 78 -14.41 -12.35 10.36
CA ASN A 78 -14.75 -13.74 10.02
C ASN A 78 -13.55 -14.62 9.61
N GLU A 79 -12.44 -14.04 9.14
CA GLU A 79 -11.31 -14.81 8.57
C GLU A 79 -10.04 -14.78 9.42
N VAL A 80 -9.91 -13.83 10.36
CA VAL A 80 -8.79 -13.76 11.31
C VAL A 80 -9.12 -14.58 12.56
N GLU A 81 -8.11 -15.25 13.10
CA GLU A 81 -8.21 -16.07 14.32
C GLU A 81 -7.43 -15.41 15.45
N GLY A 82 -7.91 -15.56 16.69
CA GLY A 82 -7.29 -15.03 17.90
C GLY A 82 -8.17 -14.00 18.62
N ASP A 83 -7.60 -13.31 19.60
CA ASP A 83 -8.32 -12.37 20.46
C ASP A 83 -8.27 -10.94 19.91
N PHE A 84 -9.38 -10.50 19.32
CA PHE A 84 -9.51 -9.16 18.75
C PHE A 84 -10.96 -8.71 18.63
N PHE A 85 -11.15 -7.42 18.41
CA PHE A 85 -12.45 -6.79 18.19
C PHE A 85 -12.38 -5.77 17.05
N VAL A 86 -13.39 -5.76 16.17
CA VAL A 86 -13.42 -4.93 14.97
C VAL A 86 -14.51 -3.86 15.04
N THR A 87 -14.10 -2.60 15.06
CA THR A 87 -14.98 -1.44 14.84
C THR A 87 -15.07 -1.18 13.33
N ILE A 88 -16.28 -1.21 12.77
CA ILE A 88 -16.54 -0.99 11.35
C ILE A 88 -17.34 0.30 11.20
N ASN A 89 -16.70 1.35 10.68
CA ASN A 89 -17.24 2.70 10.67
C ASN A 89 -17.55 3.21 9.25
N ASP A 90 -18.71 3.84 9.08
CA ASP A 90 -18.97 4.72 7.95
C ASP A 90 -19.91 5.87 8.36
N TRP A 91 -19.57 7.11 8.01
CA TRP A 91 -20.39 8.28 8.31
C TRP A 91 -21.73 8.33 7.57
N ASN A 92 -21.88 7.57 6.47
CA ASN A 92 -23.09 7.55 5.69
C ASN A 92 -24.09 6.54 6.28
N LYS A 93 -25.26 7.03 6.70
CA LYS A 93 -26.30 6.19 7.32
C LYS A 93 -26.72 4.98 6.46
N LYS A 94 -26.71 5.07 5.13
CA LYS A 94 -27.04 3.93 4.24
C LYS A 94 -25.94 2.87 4.24
N ALA A 95 -24.67 3.30 4.25
CA ALA A 95 -23.51 2.42 4.38
C ALA A 95 -23.51 1.72 5.74
N PHE A 96 -23.73 2.48 6.82
CA PHE A 96 -23.91 1.96 8.18
C PHE A 96 -25.00 0.88 8.28
N ASN A 97 -26.19 1.12 7.70
CA ASN A 97 -27.26 0.11 7.69
C ASN A 97 -26.86 -1.18 6.94
N LEU A 98 -26.04 -1.07 5.89
CA LEU A 98 -25.51 -2.24 5.18
C LEU A 98 -24.45 -2.97 6.01
N ILE A 99 -23.61 -2.23 6.73
CA ILE A 99 -22.63 -2.80 7.67
C ILE A 99 -23.34 -3.63 8.72
N ILE A 100 -24.40 -3.11 9.37
CA ILE A 100 -25.22 -3.87 10.34
C ILE A 100 -25.71 -5.19 9.75
N LYS A 101 -26.22 -5.17 8.52
CA LYS A 101 -26.70 -6.39 7.85
C LYS A 101 -25.56 -7.39 7.61
N ASN A 102 -24.36 -6.91 7.27
CA ASN A 102 -23.20 -7.76 7.00
C ASN A 102 -22.48 -8.26 8.27
N THR A 103 -22.64 -7.57 9.40
CA THR A 103 -22.09 -8.01 10.69
C THR A 103 -23.04 -8.93 11.47
N ASN A 104 -24.26 -9.14 10.97
CA ASN A 104 -25.23 -9.99 11.64
C ASN A 104 -24.69 -11.42 11.81
N GLY A 105 -24.64 -11.90 13.06
CA GLY A 105 -24.07 -13.20 13.43
C GLY A 105 -22.58 -13.20 13.74
N LEU A 106 -21.91 -12.04 13.77
CA LEU A 106 -20.53 -11.89 14.25
C LEU A 106 -20.52 -11.23 15.63
N ASP A 107 -19.89 -11.87 16.60
CA ASP A 107 -19.81 -11.44 18.00
C ASP A 107 -18.63 -10.48 18.29
N ASN A 108 -17.61 -10.51 17.44
CA ASN A 108 -16.38 -9.73 17.56
C ASN A 108 -16.41 -8.41 16.75
N THR A 109 -17.60 -7.82 16.54
CA THR A 109 -17.75 -6.60 15.74
C THR A 109 -18.65 -5.55 16.39
N GLU A 110 -18.38 -4.27 16.11
CA GLU A 110 -19.32 -3.17 16.31
C GLU A 110 -19.45 -2.35 15.02
N ALA A 111 -20.68 -2.05 14.61
CA ALA A 111 -20.95 -1.09 13.55
C ALA A 111 -21.07 0.32 14.14
N VAL A 112 -20.41 1.32 13.54
CA VAL A 112 -20.43 2.71 14.01
C VAL A 112 -20.76 3.67 12.85
N CYS A 113 -21.58 4.67 13.13
CA CYS A 113 -21.97 5.70 12.16
C CYS A 113 -21.38 7.07 12.55
N LYS A 114 -20.07 7.26 12.36
CA LYS A 114 -19.38 8.51 12.75
C LYS A 114 -18.45 9.03 11.66
N ASN A 115 -18.17 10.34 11.73
CA ASN A 115 -16.99 10.87 11.08
C ASN A 115 -15.75 10.19 11.68
N VAL A 116 -14.90 9.60 10.85
CA VAL A 116 -13.73 8.82 11.30
C VAL A 116 -12.76 9.67 12.12
N ASN A 117 -12.59 10.96 11.83
CA ASN A 117 -11.72 11.83 12.61
C ASN A 117 -12.25 12.03 14.03
N CYS A 118 -13.57 12.14 14.22
CA CYS A 118 -14.19 12.20 15.55
C CYS A 118 -13.98 10.88 16.30
N LEU A 119 -14.27 9.75 15.65
CA LEU A 119 -14.11 8.41 16.24
C LEU A 119 -12.67 8.17 16.71
N LEU A 120 -11.68 8.59 15.91
CA LEU A 120 -10.27 8.47 16.25
C LEU A 120 -9.88 9.31 17.48
N HIS A 121 -10.56 10.42 17.77
CA HIS A 121 -10.33 11.20 18.98
C HIS A 121 -11.03 10.61 20.23
N GLU A 122 -12.06 9.77 20.03
CA GLU A 122 -12.76 9.09 21.12
C GLU A 122 -12.08 7.77 21.53
N LYS A 123 -11.55 7.02 20.55
CA LYS A 123 -11.00 5.67 20.75
C LYS A 123 -9.62 5.51 20.10
N LYS A 124 -8.76 4.73 20.75
CA LYS A 124 -7.45 4.31 20.20
C LYS A 124 -7.52 2.87 19.72
N PHE A 125 -6.75 2.57 18.66
CA PHE A 125 -6.75 1.26 18.01
C PHE A 125 -5.33 0.75 17.79
N HIS A 126 -5.21 -0.58 17.80
CA HIS A 126 -3.99 -1.31 17.50
C HIS A 126 -3.78 -1.46 15.98
N TYR A 127 -4.88 -1.50 15.21
CA TYR A 127 -4.87 -1.44 13.75
C TYR A 127 -5.87 -0.39 13.27
N ILE A 128 -5.45 0.53 12.40
CA ILE A 128 -6.33 1.54 11.79
C ILE A 128 -6.24 1.43 10.28
N ASP A 129 -7.39 1.24 9.61
CA ASP A 129 -7.50 1.26 8.16
C ASP A 129 -8.12 2.56 7.66
N ILE A 130 -7.36 3.30 6.86
CA ILE A 130 -7.80 4.51 6.14
C ILE A 130 -7.81 4.16 4.64
N ASP A 131 -8.99 3.84 4.12
CA ASP A 131 -9.22 3.46 2.71
C ASP A 131 -10.27 4.36 2.02
N PRO A 132 -9.95 5.66 1.80
CA PRO A 132 -10.90 6.60 1.23
C PRO A 132 -10.88 6.57 -0.30
N PHE A 133 -11.88 7.21 -0.90
CA PHE A 133 -11.80 7.57 -2.31
C PHE A 133 -10.93 8.82 -2.53
N GLY A 134 -9.82 8.64 -3.23
CA GLY A 134 -8.89 9.70 -3.58
C GLY A 134 -7.75 9.77 -2.57
N THR A 135 -7.55 10.95 -1.98
CA THR A 135 -6.44 11.19 -1.07
C THR A 135 -6.79 10.80 0.37
N PRO A 136 -5.86 10.20 1.13
CA PRO A 136 -6.06 9.88 2.55
C PRO A 136 -5.72 11.03 3.50
N ILE A 137 -5.10 12.10 3.00
CA ILE A 137 -4.60 13.23 3.80
C ILE A 137 -5.55 13.72 4.91
N PRO A 138 -6.86 13.95 4.63
CA PRO A 138 -7.78 14.48 5.65
C PRO A 138 -7.93 13.64 6.92
N TYR A 139 -7.46 12.38 6.90
CA TYR A 139 -7.60 11.43 8.00
C TYR A 139 -6.27 11.05 8.64
N ILE A 140 -5.13 11.37 8.01
CA ILE A 140 -3.81 10.90 8.45
C ILE A 140 -3.46 11.47 9.81
N ASP A 141 -3.64 12.77 10.04
CA ASP A 141 -3.28 13.42 11.31
C ASP A 141 -3.99 12.76 12.51
N ALA A 142 -5.31 12.60 12.44
CA ALA A 142 -6.09 11.93 13.48
C ALA A 142 -5.68 10.46 13.67
N ALA A 143 -5.36 9.75 12.58
CA ALA A 143 -4.98 8.34 12.63
C ALA A 143 -3.59 8.13 13.24
N VAL A 144 -2.57 8.89 12.81
CA VAL A 144 -1.21 8.78 13.36
C VAL A 144 -1.17 9.18 14.83
N LYS A 145 -1.99 10.15 15.26
CA LYS A 145 -2.12 10.54 16.66
C LYS A 145 -2.69 9.41 17.52
N ASN A 146 -3.70 8.70 17.03
CA ASN A 146 -4.52 7.79 17.85
C ASN A 146 -4.29 6.28 17.63
N VAL A 147 -3.42 5.89 16.70
CA VAL A 147 -2.86 4.53 16.70
C VAL A 147 -1.98 4.32 17.94
N THR A 148 -2.10 3.16 18.57
CA THR A 148 -1.33 2.80 19.77
C THR A 148 0.15 2.63 19.48
N HIS A 149 0.96 2.57 20.54
CA HIS A 149 2.36 2.17 20.40
C HIS A 149 2.45 0.76 19.80
N ASN A 150 3.37 0.56 18.84
CA ASN A 150 3.50 -0.66 18.03
C ASN A 150 2.25 -1.05 17.21
N GLY A 151 1.24 -0.18 17.16
CA GLY A 151 0.07 -0.38 16.32
C GLY A 151 0.40 -0.15 14.84
N VAL A 152 -0.50 -0.61 13.97
CA VAL A 152 -0.37 -0.57 12.52
C VAL A 152 -1.37 0.42 11.93
N LEU A 153 -0.86 1.36 11.14
CA LEU A 153 -1.65 2.22 10.29
C LEU A 153 -1.59 1.67 8.85
N ALA A 154 -2.75 1.32 8.31
CA ALA A 154 -2.91 0.91 6.93
C ALA A 154 -3.58 2.04 6.14
N VAL A 155 -2.95 2.49 5.05
CA VAL A 155 -3.42 3.64 4.27
C VAL A 155 -3.50 3.28 2.80
N THR A 156 -4.66 3.51 2.19
CA THR A 156 -4.81 3.51 0.73
C THR A 156 -4.86 4.93 0.19
N ALA A 157 -4.19 5.17 -0.92
CA ALA A 157 -4.36 6.36 -1.75
C ALA A 157 -4.77 5.94 -3.16
N THR A 158 -5.90 6.45 -3.64
CA THR A 158 -6.36 6.22 -5.02
C THR A 158 -6.20 7.47 -5.89
N ASP A 159 -5.68 8.59 -5.36
CA ASP A 159 -5.33 9.78 -6.13
C ASP A 159 -3.96 9.65 -6.83
N THR A 160 -3.72 8.49 -7.44
CA THR A 160 -2.44 8.11 -8.07
C THR A 160 -1.98 9.09 -9.14
N ALA A 161 -2.89 9.73 -9.89
CA ALA A 161 -2.51 10.79 -10.84
C ALA A 161 -1.74 11.95 -10.17
N THR A 162 -2.10 12.30 -8.94
CA THR A 162 -1.40 13.33 -8.16
C THR A 162 -0.02 12.82 -7.74
N LEU A 163 0.05 11.64 -7.12
CA LEU A 163 1.29 11.06 -6.61
C LEU A 163 2.29 10.67 -7.72
N CYS A 164 1.80 10.27 -8.89
CA CYS A 164 2.58 9.92 -10.07
C CYS A 164 2.94 11.12 -10.96
N GLY A 165 2.74 12.36 -10.49
CA GLY A 165 3.24 13.56 -11.15
C GLY A 165 2.44 14.06 -12.35
N VAL A 166 1.22 13.56 -12.61
CA VAL A 166 0.33 14.14 -13.65
C VAL A 166 -0.12 15.54 -13.22
N TYR A 167 -0.37 15.73 -11.92
CA TYR A 167 -0.78 17.00 -11.33
C TYR A 167 0.22 17.48 -10.25
N PRO A 168 1.42 17.96 -10.64
CA PRO A 168 2.50 18.23 -9.70
C PRO A 168 2.15 19.32 -8.68
N LYS A 169 1.49 20.40 -9.10
CA LYS A 169 1.01 21.45 -8.18
C LYS A 169 0.06 20.91 -7.11
N THR A 170 -0.79 19.94 -7.47
CA THR A 170 -1.69 19.28 -6.51
C THR A 170 -0.91 18.40 -5.54
N CYS A 171 0.13 17.70 -6.01
CA CYS A 171 0.99 16.89 -5.15
C CYS A 171 1.73 17.75 -4.13
N ILE A 172 2.24 18.91 -4.55
CA ILE A 172 2.88 19.88 -3.65
C ILE A 172 1.90 20.39 -2.60
N ARG A 173 0.67 20.80 -2.99
CA ARG A 173 -0.33 21.28 -2.02
C ARG A 173 -0.75 20.23 -1.01
N ARG A 174 -0.85 18.97 -1.44
CA ARG A 174 -1.39 17.86 -0.64
C ARG A 174 -0.32 17.17 0.21
N TYR A 175 0.77 16.76 -0.43
CA TYR A 175 1.82 15.94 0.17
C TYR A 175 3.09 16.73 0.48
N SER A 176 3.14 18.04 0.17
CA SER A 176 4.33 18.89 0.35
C SER A 176 5.60 18.29 -0.28
N ALA A 177 5.45 17.65 -1.44
CA ALA A 177 6.52 16.99 -2.15
C ALA A 177 6.43 17.22 -3.65
N MET A 178 7.59 17.32 -4.30
CA MET A 178 7.72 17.34 -5.75
C MET A 178 7.66 15.90 -6.27
N PRO A 179 6.64 15.52 -7.06
CA PRO A 179 6.56 14.19 -7.67
C PRO A 179 7.43 14.08 -8.93
N LEU A 180 7.52 12.88 -9.49
CA LEU A 180 8.14 12.62 -10.77
C LEU A 180 7.17 11.89 -11.70
N HIS A 181 6.97 12.44 -12.89
CA HIS A 181 6.26 11.73 -13.96
C HIS A 181 7.25 11.02 -14.88
N SER A 182 7.58 9.78 -14.54
CA SER A 182 8.43 8.91 -15.37
C SER A 182 8.04 7.44 -15.24
N TRP A 183 8.84 6.50 -15.76
CA TRP A 183 8.57 5.08 -15.56
C TRP A 183 8.64 4.66 -14.09
N VAL A 184 9.36 5.39 -13.23
CA VAL A 184 9.43 5.12 -11.78
C VAL A 184 8.34 5.82 -10.96
N LYS A 185 7.38 6.49 -11.62
CA LYS A 185 6.34 7.32 -10.97
C LYS A 185 5.57 6.62 -9.85
N HIS A 186 5.32 5.31 -9.99
CA HIS A 186 4.60 4.54 -8.98
C HIS A 186 5.40 4.37 -7.69
N GLU A 187 6.71 4.13 -7.79
CA GLU A 187 7.58 4.06 -6.63
C GLU A 187 7.76 5.44 -5.99
N VAL A 188 7.97 6.47 -6.79
CA VAL A 188 8.08 7.86 -6.32
C VAL A 188 6.83 8.27 -5.55
N GLY A 189 5.65 8.02 -6.10
CA GLY A 189 4.38 8.31 -5.44
C GLY A 189 4.20 7.55 -4.13
N LEU A 190 4.55 6.26 -4.10
CA LEU A 190 4.48 5.44 -2.88
C LEU A 190 5.42 5.96 -1.79
N ARG A 191 6.65 6.34 -2.16
CA ARG A 191 7.64 6.93 -1.24
C ARG A 191 7.23 8.33 -0.76
N ILE A 192 6.54 9.12 -1.59
CA ILE A 192 5.96 10.41 -1.18
C ILE A 192 4.86 10.19 -0.14
N LEU A 193 3.98 9.21 -0.36
CA LEU A 193 2.92 8.88 0.61
C LEU A 193 3.51 8.48 1.97
N ILE A 194 4.52 7.59 1.97
CA ILE A 194 5.20 7.17 3.20
C ILE A 194 5.93 8.36 3.85
N GLY A 195 6.63 9.17 3.06
CA GLY A 195 7.34 10.35 3.56
C GLY A 195 6.41 11.38 4.18
N TYR A 196 5.20 11.55 3.62
CA TYR A 196 4.14 12.37 4.22
C TYR A 196 3.69 11.80 5.56
N ILE A 197 3.34 10.50 5.63
CA ILE A 197 2.91 9.86 6.89
C ILE A 197 4.02 9.95 7.96
N CYS A 198 5.28 9.81 7.58
CA CYS A 198 6.43 9.98 8.48
C CYS A 198 6.44 11.38 9.12
N ARG A 199 6.30 12.43 8.30
CA ARG A 199 6.29 13.82 8.79
C ARG A 199 5.07 14.13 9.67
N GLU A 200 3.91 13.59 9.31
CA GLU A 200 2.70 13.72 10.14
C GLU A 200 2.83 12.99 11.48
N SER A 201 3.45 11.79 11.48
CA SER A 201 3.67 11.02 12.71
C SER A 201 4.66 11.71 13.65
N ALA A 202 5.71 12.34 13.09
CA ALA A 202 6.75 12.99 13.87
C ALA A 202 6.24 14.17 14.72
N LYS A 203 5.16 14.85 14.33
CA LYS A 203 4.50 15.92 15.12
C LYS A 203 4.02 15.44 16.49
N TYR A 204 3.89 14.13 16.68
CA TYR A 204 3.41 13.49 17.89
C TYR A 204 4.47 12.60 18.55
N ASP A 205 5.76 12.86 18.29
CA ASP A 205 6.88 12.06 18.77
C ASP A 205 6.75 10.59 18.39
N LYS A 206 6.37 10.31 17.13
CA LYS A 206 6.28 8.95 16.62
C LYS A 206 7.16 8.72 15.40
N GLY A 207 7.97 7.67 15.47
CA GLY A 207 8.68 7.09 14.33
C GLY A 207 7.83 6.08 13.57
N ILE A 208 8.33 5.68 12.39
CA ILE A 208 7.65 4.73 11.51
C ILE A 208 8.56 3.57 11.07
N ASP A 209 7.97 2.38 11.02
CA ASP A 209 8.54 1.20 10.35
C ASP A 209 7.60 0.76 9.23
N VAL A 210 8.07 0.75 7.98
CA VAL A 210 7.28 0.26 6.85
C VAL A 210 7.29 -1.27 6.86
N LEU A 211 6.11 -1.88 7.00
CA LEU A 211 5.95 -3.33 7.06
C LEU A 211 5.83 -3.93 5.65
N LEU A 212 4.97 -3.33 4.85
CA LEU A 212 4.71 -3.69 3.46
C LEU A 212 4.11 -2.46 2.78
N SER A 213 4.48 -2.23 1.53
CA SER A 213 3.83 -1.23 0.70
C SER A 213 3.64 -1.76 -0.71
N HIS A 214 2.62 -1.29 -1.43
CA HIS A 214 2.48 -1.65 -2.82
C HIS A 214 1.73 -0.64 -3.67
N SER A 215 2.06 -0.61 -4.96
CA SER A 215 1.25 0.03 -5.99
C SER A 215 0.62 -1.05 -6.84
N THR A 216 -0.71 -1.11 -6.89
CA THR A 216 -1.45 -2.15 -7.62
C THR A 216 -2.63 -1.54 -8.33
N ASP A 217 -2.75 -1.82 -9.63
CA ASP A 217 -3.76 -1.25 -10.50
C ASP A 217 -3.84 0.29 -10.39
N HIS A 218 -4.87 0.80 -9.72
CA HIS A 218 -5.17 2.22 -9.59
C HIS A 218 -5.03 2.77 -8.16
N TYR A 219 -4.37 2.04 -7.26
CA TYR A 219 -4.16 2.47 -5.88
C TYR A 219 -2.74 2.19 -5.37
N MET A 220 -2.34 2.98 -4.38
CA MET A 220 -1.15 2.78 -3.56
C MET A 220 -1.60 2.41 -2.15
N ARG A 221 -0.94 1.44 -1.53
CA ARG A 221 -1.27 0.91 -0.22
C ARG A 221 -0.01 0.80 0.63
N VAL A 222 -0.07 1.24 1.87
CA VAL A 222 1.04 1.16 2.83
C VAL A 222 0.55 0.60 4.15
N TYR A 223 1.35 -0.25 4.78
CA TYR A 223 1.15 -0.77 6.13
C TYR A 223 2.37 -0.35 6.96
N ILE A 224 2.15 0.53 7.94
CA ILE A 224 3.21 1.18 8.70
C ILE A 224 2.97 0.92 10.19
N ARG A 225 3.99 0.43 10.90
CA ARG A 225 3.97 0.36 12.36
C ARG A 225 4.47 1.69 12.93
N LEU A 226 3.77 2.21 13.94
CA LEU A 226 4.20 3.44 14.62
C LEU A 226 4.88 3.12 15.97
N ARG A 227 6.03 3.74 16.19
CA ARG A 227 6.80 3.67 17.45
C ARG A 227 6.72 5.00 18.16
N LYS A 228 6.50 5.00 19.47
CA LYS A 228 6.48 6.23 20.27
C LYS A 228 7.89 6.56 20.76
N GLY A 229 8.20 7.85 20.81
CA GLY A 229 9.45 8.40 21.30
C GLY A 229 10.00 9.45 20.34
N ALA A 230 10.46 10.59 20.87
CA ALA A 230 11.08 11.65 20.07
C ALA A 230 12.28 11.13 19.27
N LYS A 231 13.13 10.29 19.89
CA LYS A 231 14.24 9.63 19.20
C LYS A 231 13.78 8.78 17.99
N GLU A 232 12.68 8.05 18.12
CA GLU A 232 12.12 7.26 17.01
C GLU A 232 11.63 8.17 15.87
N ALA A 233 11.03 9.32 16.21
CA ALA A 233 10.60 10.32 15.26
C ALA A 233 11.81 10.93 14.51
N ASP A 234 12.85 11.33 15.23
CA ASP A 234 14.07 11.91 14.67
C ASP A 234 14.77 10.93 13.71
N GLU A 235 14.95 9.67 14.12
CA GLU A 235 15.53 8.63 13.27
C GLU A 235 14.69 8.34 12.02
N SER A 236 13.37 8.49 12.12
CA SER A 236 12.47 8.34 10.97
C SER A 236 12.57 9.53 10.01
N LEU A 237 12.61 10.75 10.53
CA LEU A 237 12.72 11.97 9.72
C LEU A 237 14.03 12.04 8.93
N LYS A 238 15.14 11.52 9.48
CA LYS A 238 16.42 11.39 8.75
C LYS A 238 16.29 10.60 7.45
N LYS A 239 15.27 9.74 7.32
CA LYS A 239 15.01 8.88 6.15
C LYS A 239 14.09 9.53 5.12
N VAL A 240 13.67 10.78 5.34
CA VAL A 240 12.80 11.54 4.44
C VAL A 240 13.62 12.67 3.79
N LYS A 241 13.97 12.51 2.52
CA LYS A 241 14.92 13.41 1.84
C LYS A 241 14.43 13.82 0.46
N LYS A 242 14.99 14.93 -0.05
CA LYS A 242 14.97 15.21 -1.49
C LYS A 242 16.00 14.30 -2.18
N VAL A 243 15.69 13.84 -3.38
CA VAL A 243 16.51 12.90 -4.14
C VAL A 243 16.76 13.45 -5.53
N ASP A 244 17.99 13.29 -6.02
CA ASP A 244 18.32 13.50 -7.42
C ASP A 244 17.81 12.30 -8.24
N ALA A 245 16.86 12.55 -9.13
CA ALA A 245 16.23 11.55 -9.98
C ALA A 245 16.56 11.75 -11.46
N THR A 246 17.64 12.47 -11.77
CA THR A 246 18.08 12.79 -13.14
C THR A 246 18.14 11.55 -14.03
N ASP A 247 18.66 10.43 -13.52
CA ASP A 247 18.77 9.19 -14.28
C ASP A 247 17.44 8.53 -14.62
N PHE A 248 16.37 8.87 -13.90
CA PHE A 248 15.05 8.24 -13.99
C PHE A 248 14.02 9.13 -14.67
N THR A 249 14.47 10.03 -15.54
CA THR A 249 13.65 10.97 -16.29
C THR A 249 13.70 10.68 -17.79
N TYR A 250 12.67 11.11 -18.52
CA TYR A 250 12.66 11.02 -19.99
C TYR A 250 13.55 12.07 -20.65
N GLU A 251 13.80 13.18 -19.95
CA GLU A 251 14.60 14.31 -20.41
C GLU A 251 15.92 14.29 -19.65
N ASN A 252 17.08 14.42 -20.30
CA ASN A 252 18.38 14.40 -19.60
C ASN A 252 18.67 15.70 -18.84
N LYS A 253 17.78 16.08 -17.92
CA LYS A 253 17.79 17.33 -17.16
C LYS A 253 17.88 17.03 -15.67
N LYS A 254 18.73 17.82 -14.99
CA LYS A 254 18.87 17.74 -13.53
C LYS A 254 17.51 17.88 -12.85
N THR A 255 17.08 16.85 -12.14
CA THR A 255 15.72 16.75 -11.60
C THR A 255 15.73 16.33 -10.14
N MET A 256 15.41 17.27 -9.24
CA MET A 256 15.28 17.03 -7.80
C MET A 256 13.82 16.81 -7.40
N ILE A 257 13.54 15.73 -6.66
CA ILE A 257 12.19 15.32 -6.26
C ILE A 257 12.08 15.10 -4.75
N GLY A 258 10.86 14.94 -4.23
CA GLY A 258 10.58 14.76 -2.81
C GLY A 258 10.24 16.06 -2.06
N PRO A 259 10.32 16.09 -0.72
CA PRO A 259 10.87 15.04 0.14
C PRO A 259 10.05 13.75 0.12
N LEU A 260 10.74 12.61 0.06
CA LEU A 260 10.16 11.27 0.00
C LEU A 260 10.92 10.29 0.91
N TRP A 261 10.31 9.17 1.24
CA TRP A 261 10.95 8.09 2.02
C TRP A 261 12.04 7.39 1.22
N THR A 262 13.29 7.43 1.70
CA THR A 262 14.46 6.86 1.00
C THR A 262 14.87 5.48 1.47
N GLU A 263 14.25 4.96 2.54
CA GLU A 263 14.58 3.66 3.11
C GLU A 263 13.77 2.51 2.50
N LYS A 264 13.97 1.30 3.03
CA LYS A 264 13.25 0.07 2.64
C LYS A 264 11.73 0.29 2.61
N LEU A 265 11.09 -0.28 1.60
CA LEU A 265 9.63 -0.22 1.40
C LEU A 265 8.88 -1.34 2.11
N HIS A 266 9.60 -2.37 2.57
CA HIS A 266 9.05 -3.58 3.19
C HIS A 266 9.98 -4.08 4.29
N ASN A 267 9.42 -4.83 5.23
CA ASN A 267 10.17 -5.49 6.29
C ASN A 267 10.30 -6.99 6.00
N LYS A 268 11.53 -7.47 5.77
CA LYS A 268 11.84 -8.87 5.39
C LYS A 268 11.24 -9.90 6.34
N GLU A 269 11.37 -9.69 7.64
CA GLU A 269 10.91 -10.62 8.67
C GLU A 269 9.39 -10.66 8.74
N VAL A 270 8.72 -9.53 8.50
CA VAL A 270 7.26 -9.50 8.37
C VAL A 270 6.83 -10.25 7.12
N LEU A 271 7.46 -10.01 5.97
CA LEU A 271 7.12 -10.70 4.71
C LEU A 271 7.20 -12.23 4.85
N LYS A 272 8.25 -12.76 5.47
CA LYS A 272 8.38 -14.20 5.76
C LYS A 272 7.20 -14.71 6.59
N LYS A 273 6.84 -14.01 7.67
CA LYS A 273 5.69 -14.37 8.51
C LYS A 273 4.37 -14.32 7.74
N LEU A 274 4.17 -13.31 6.88
CA LEU A 274 2.97 -13.21 6.03
C LEU A 274 2.86 -14.37 5.05
N LYS A 275 3.98 -14.83 4.46
CA LYS A 275 4.00 -16.00 3.58
C LYS A 275 3.59 -17.28 4.31
N VAL A 276 4.05 -17.47 5.55
CA VAL A 276 3.63 -18.60 6.40
C VAL A 276 2.13 -18.53 6.70
N ILE A 277 1.63 -17.38 7.15
CA ILE A 277 0.19 -17.19 7.43
C ILE A 277 -0.66 -17.46 6.18
N MET A 278 -0.21 -17.01 5.00
CA MET A 278 -0.91 -17.20 3.74
C MET A 278 -1.13 -18.68 3.37
N GLN A 279 -0.29 -19.61 3.86
CA GLN A 279 -0.47 -21.04 3.61
C GLN A 279 -1.78 -21.56 4.21
N GLY A 280 -2.13 -21.12 5.43
CA GLY A 280 -3.35 -21.50 6.14
C GLY A 280 -4.61 -20.69 5.83
N LYS A 281 -4.50 -19.62 5.02
CA LYS A 281 -5.64 -18.73 4.70
C LYS A 281 -6.20 -18.97 3.30
N THR A 282 -7.53 -18.84 3.18
CA THR A 282 -8.25 -18.91 1.91
C THR A 282 -8.49 -17.49 1.38
N LEU A 283 -7.60 -17.02 0.50
CA LEU A 283 -7.63 -15.68 -0.07
C LEU A 283 -8.32 -15.66 -1.44
N GLY A 284 -9.02 -14.57 -1.76
CA GLY A 284 -9.70 -14.42 -3.06
C GLY A 284 -8.74 -14.27 -4.26
N LYS A 285 -7.52 -13.77 -4.03
CA LYS A 285 -6.47 -13.48 -5.01
C LYS A 285 -5.11 -14.03 -4.56
N LYS A 286 -5.09 -15.25 -3.99
CA LYS A 286 -3.89 -15.89 -3.41
C LYS A 286 -2.64 -15.81 -4.31
N ARG A 287 -2.74 -16.17 -5.60
CA ARG A 287 -1.61 -16.09 -6.55
C ARG A 287 -1.05 -14.68 -6.72
N ASN A 288 -1.91 -13.66 -6.75
CA ASN A 288 -1.48 -12.26 -6.86
C ASN A 288 -0.79 -11.78 -5.57
N VAL A 289 -1.33 -12.17 -4.41
CA VAL A 289 -0.72 -11.87 -3.11
C VAL A 289 0.65 -12.53 -2.98
N GLU A 290 0.77 -13.81 -3.37
CA GLU A 290 2.04 -14.53 -3.38
C GLU A 290 3.08 -13.87 -4.30
N LYS A 291 2.68 -13.50 -5.53
CA LYS A 291 3.53 -12.75 -6.47
C LYS A 291 4.00 -11.43 -5.86
N LEU A 292 3.12 -10.69 -5.17
CA LEU A 292 3.47 -9.45 -4.48
C LEU A 292 4.49 -9.70 -3.35
N LEU A 293 4.22 -10.65 -2.45
CA LEU A 293 5.10 -10.93 -1.31
C LEU A 293 6.48 -11.40 -1.75
N THR A 294 6.56 -12.21 -2.80
CA THR A 294 7.85 -12.65 -3.38
C THR A 294 8.63 -11.48 -3.97
N ARG A 295 7.97 -10.60 -4.73
CA ARG A 295 8.64 -9.40 -5.27
C ARG A 295 9.07 -8.43 -4.18
N ALA A 296 8.22 -8.19 -3.19
CA ALA A 296 8.56 -7.34 -2.04
C ALA A 296 9.78 -7.87 -1.28
N GLU A 297 9.92 -9.20 -1.15
CA GLU A 297 11.08 -9.81 -0.50
C GLU A 297 12.37 -9.59 -1.33
N GLU A 298 12.32 -9.79 -2.65
CA GLU A 298 13.45 -9.49 -3.55
C GLU A 298 13.89 -8.02 -3.46
N GLU A 299 12.95 -7.09 -3.28
CA GLU A 299 13.24 -5.66 -3.19
C GLU A 299 13.94 -5.23 -1.89
N THR A 300 13.90 -6.04 -0.83
CA THR A 300 14.21 -5.55 0.53
C THR A 300 15.66 -5.10 0.70
N ASP A 301 16.56 -5.60 -0.15
CA ASP A 301 18.00 -5.30 -0.10
C ASP A 301 18.49 -4.59 -1.38
N LEU A 302 17.56 -4.05 -2.19
CA LEU A 302 17.83 -3.34 -3.44
C LEU A 302 17.68 -1.81 -3.27
N PRO A 303 18.35 -0.99 -4.10
CA PRO A 303 18.28 0.46 -4.01
C PRO A 303 16.89 1.02 -4.35
N ILE A 304 16.72 2.31 -4.12
CA ILE A 304 15.49 3.02 -4.52
C ILE A 304 15.40 3.14 -6.05
N PHE A 305 14.17 3.19 -6.54
CA PHE A 305 13.83 3.28 -7.96
C PHE A 305 14.25 2.04 -8.76
N PHE A 306 13.81 2.00 -10.02
CA PHE A 306 13.92 0.83 -10.86
C PHE A 306 14.11 1.22 -12.32
N TYR A 307 14.55 0.23 -13.08
CA TYR A 307 14.62 0.26 -14.53
C TYR A 307 13.56 -0.66 -15.11
N THR A 308 13.18 -0.42 -16.37
CA THR A 308 12.29 -1.31 -17.13
C THR A 308 12.96 -1.66 -18.43
N THR A 309 12.95 -2.94 -18.81
CA THR A 309 13.57 -3.39 -20.07
C THR A 309 13.02 -2.63 -21.27
N ASP A 310 11.71 -2.42 -21.32
CA ASP A 310 11.04 -1.74 -22.44
C ASP A 310 11.50 -0.28 -22.60
N VAL A 311 11.67 0.43 -21.48
CA VAL A 311 12.12 1.83 -21.49
C VAL A 311 13.56 1.94 -21.95
N ILE A 312 14.44 1.09 -21.41
CA ILE A 312 15.86 1.10 -21.79
C ILE A 312 16.00 0.72 -23.27
N SER A 313 15.29 -0.31 -23.71
CA SER A 313 15.30 -0.77 -25.10
C SER A 313 14.78 0.30 -26.06
N SER A 314 13.72 1.02 -25.70
CA SER A 314 13.24 2.17 -26.47
C SER A 314 14.28 3.30 -26.56
N GLN A 315 14.92 3.63 -25.43
CA GLN A 315 15.96 4.67 -25.37
C GLN A 315 17.22 4.29 -26.18
N LEU A 316 17.57 3.01 -26.20
CA LEU A 316 18.73 2.48 -26.93
C LEU A 316 18.42 2.07 -28.37
N LYS A 317 17.14 2.05 -28.78
CA LYS A 317 16.66 1.54 -30.07
C LYS A 317 17.08 0.08 -30.34
N VAL A 318 16.92 -0.79 -29.34
CA VAL A 318 17.21 -2.24 -29.43
C VAL A 318 16.00 -3.06 -29.00
N SER A 319 15.96 -4.35 -29.35
CA SER A 319 14.91 -5.26 -28.86
C SER A 319 15.01 -5.48 -27.35
N PRO A 320 13.89 -5.67 -26.63
CA PRO A 320 13.91 -5.95 -25.20
C PRO A 320 14.48 -7.36 -24.90
N PRO A 321 15.63 -7.47 -24.20
CA PRO A 321 16.13 -8.76 -23.76
C PRO A 321 15.23 -9.36 -22.68
N LYS A 322 15.28 -10.69 -22.50
CA LYS A 322 14.59 -11.35 -21.38
C LYS A 322 15.15 -10.81 -20.06
N LEU A 323 14.27 -10.36 -19.17
CA LEU A 323 14.67 -9.79 -17.88
C LEU A 323 15.54 -10.74 -17.04
N SER A 324 15.29 -12.05 -17.11
CA SER A 324 16.12 -13.05 -16.42
C SER A 324 17.60 -12.98 -16.83
N HIS A 325 17.88 -12.77 -18.12
CA HIS A 325 19.23 -12.68 -18.65
C HIS A 325 19.90 -11.39 -18.15
N VAL A 326 19.20 -10.25 -18.19
CA VAL A 326 19.70 -8.98 -17.66
C VAL A 326 20.09 -9.10 -16.18
N LEU A 327 19.21 -9.71 -15.37
CA LEU A 327 19.48 -9.94 -13.94
C LEU A 327 20.68 -10.87 -13.71
N GLU A 328 20.82 -11.93 -14.51
CA GLU A 328 21.95 -12.85 -14.43
C GLU A 328 23.28 -12.14 -14.75
N MET A 329 23.32 -11.34 -15.82
CA MET A 329 24.52 -10.58 -16.19
C MET A 329 24.91 -9.54 -15.14
N LEU A 330 23.94 -8.79 -14.61
CA LEU A 330 24.21 -7.81 -13.54
C LEU A 330 24.81 -8.50 -12.31
N LYS A 331 24.24 -9.65 -11.91
CA LYS A 331 24.76 -10.43 -10.79
C LYS A 331 26.15 -11.02 -11.07
N LYS A 332 26.41 -11.51 -12.28
CA LYS A 332 27.75 -11.98 -12.70
C LYS A 332 28.80 -10.87 -12.64
N LEU A 333 28.40 -9.62 -12.87
CA LEU A 333 29.26 -8.45 -12.74
C LEU A 333 29.39 -7.94 -11.29
N GLY A 334 28.78 -8.61 -10.31
CA GLY A 334 28.88 -8.27 -8.89
C GLY A 334 27.84 -7.26 -8.38
N PHE A 335 26.92 -6.80 -9.23
CA PHE A 335 25.86 -5.88 -8.82
C PHE A 335 24.73 -6.61 -8.09
N LYS A 336 24.12 -5.92 -7.13
CA LYS A 336 22.82 -6.34 -6.60
C LYS A 336 21.78 -6.12 -7.69
N ALA A 337 20.98 -7.13 -7.99
CA ALA A 337 19.88 -6.99 -8.93
C ALA A 337 18.73 -7.94 -8.59
N GLY A 338 17.50 -7.47 -8.78
CA GLY A 338 16.30 -8.28 -8.54
C GLY A 338 15.05 -7.66 -9.13
N ARG A 339 13.96 -8.43 -9.13
CA ARG A 339 12.67 -7.98 -9.65
C ARG A 339 12.04 -6.98 -8.70
N THR A 340 11.08 -6.21 -9.20
CA THR A 340 10.29 -5.28 -8.39
C THR A 340 8.79 -5.51 -8.58
N GLN A 341 8.01 -5.12 -7.58
CA GLN A 341 6.55 -5.11 -7.65
C GLN A 341 5.98 -4.18 -8.73
N PHE A 342 6.73 -3.16 -9.17
CA PHE A 342 6.21 -2.11 -10.04
C PHE A 342 6.03 -2.51 -11.50
N GLY A 343 6.54 -3.68 -11.93
CA GLY A 343 6.34 -4.17 -13.29
C GLY A 343 6.94 -5.55 -13.52
N ASP A 344 6.39 -6.30 -14.48
CA ASP A 344 6.87 -7.64 -14.83
C ASP A 344 8.22 -7.61 -15.58
N ALA A 345 8.44 -6.52 -16.31
CA ALA A 345 9.65 -6.19 -17.06
C ALA A 345 10.59 -5.22 -16.29
N SER A 346 10.33 -5.00 -15.01
CA SER A 346 11.04 -4.03 -14.18
C SER A 346 11.98 -4.69 -13.18
N PHE A 347 13.10 -4.02 -12.89
CA PHE A 347 14.12 -4.50 -11.96
C PHE A 347 14.85 -3.35 -11.27
N LYS A 348 15.46 -3.66 -10.12
CA LYS A 348 16.29 -2.73 -9.36
C LYS A 348 17.72 -3.23 -9.37
N THR A 349 18.67 -2.30 -9.37
CA THR A 349 20.09 -2.60 -9.26
C THR A 349 20.87 -1.41 -8.74
N ASP A 350 21.99 -1.68 -8.07
CA ASP A 350 22.97 -0.66 -7.64
C ASP A 350 23.97 -0.29 -8.75
N ALA A 351 23.88 -0.92 -9.93
CA ALA A 351 24.59 -0.47 -11.12
C ALA A 351 24.12 0.92 -11.57
N THR A 352 25.05 1.74 -12.04
CA THR A 352 24.77 3.04 -12.65
C THR A 352 24.00 2.89 -13.96
N LYS A 353 23.32 3.96 -14.38
CA LYS A 353 22.61 4.00 -15.68
C LYS A 353 23.52 3.61 -16.85
N LYS A 354 24.78 4.04 -16.84
CA LYS A 354 25.77 3.72 -17.86
C LYS A 354 26.09 2.22 -17.90
N GLU A 355 26.30 1.60 -16.74
CA GLU A 355 26.58 0.16 -16.63
C GLU A 355 25.37 -0.68 -17.05
N VAL A 356 24.16 -0.28 -16.64
CA VAL A 356 22.92 -0.93 -17.10
C VAL A 356 22.80 -0.89 -18.63
N TYR A 357 23.09 0.25 -19.26
CA TYR A 357 23.02 0.38 -20.72
C TYR A 357 24.07 -0.49 -21.43
N GLN A 358 25.27 -0.63 -20.85
CA GLN A 358 26.30 -1.51 -21.38
C GLN A 358 25.89 -2.99 -21.30
N VAL A 359 25.26 -3.41 -20.20
CA VAL A 359 24.71 -4.77 -20.08
C VAL A 359 23.68 -5.00 -21.19
N PHE A 360 22.72 -4.09 -21.38
CA PHE A 360 21.69 -4.23 -22.41
C PHE A 360 22.26 -4.39 -23.81
N LYS A 361 23.22 -3.55 -24.20
CA LYS A 361 23.86 -3.65 -25.53
C LYS A 361 24.50 -5.01 -25.75
N LYS A 362 25.16 -5.58 -24.73
CA LYS A 362 25.77 -6.91 -24.81
C LYS A 362 24.72 -8.03 -24.88
N THR A 363 23.59 -7.90 -24.18
CA THR A 363 22.53 -8.93 -24.18
C THR A 363 21.75 -8.97 -25.49
N THR A 364 21.71 -7.88 -26.26
CA THR A 364 20.98 -7.80 -27.55
C THR A 364 21.83 -8.13 -28.78
N SER A 365 23.13 -8.36 -28.61
CA SER A 365 24.06 -8.71 -29.70
C SER A 365 24.17 -10.22 -29.96
N TYR A 366 23.29 -11.00 -29.33
CA TYR A 366 23.03 -12.42 -29.59
C TYR A 366 21.57 -12.57 -30.01
#